data_AF-A0A1G2YGC7-F1
#
_entry.id   AF-A0A1G2YGC7-F1
#
_cell.length_a   1.000
_cell.length_b   1.000
_cell.length_c   1.000
_cell.angle_alpha   90.00
_cell.angle_beta   90.00
_cell.angle_gamma   90.00
#
_symmetry.space_group_name_H-M   'P 1'
#
loop_
_entity.id
_entity.type
_entity.pdbx_description
1 polymer ?
#
loop_
_entity_poly.entity_id
_entity_poly.type
_entity_poly.pdbx_seq_one_letter_code
_entity_poly.pdbx_strand_id
1 'polypeptide(L)'
;MYTEDSGDKKHITIWPGCWYEGELTIGDKKVKAKLVDQDSDGDFTTAACLSIGSNDEEHKVGKFIYYNDKYYTLNVAKDGAYVQLEPVSPELCELQVAKDMSKLRLTGDNGSFDVKLKDGKGMAIKGDYRVENWTIVRKDAKGNNWELGGSAWNNQINIEPNQAGPKKLALGEPILSRLDVSNNKGEYNFSQSFIDGAQSRIRIKKGQDDFAPKLHFVSADGKYDKKFSLEYG
;
A
#
# COMPACT_ATOMS: atom_id res chain seq x y z
N MET A 1 10.53 -14.94 -4.62
CA MET A 1 11.89 -15.32 -4.18
C MET A 1 11.90 -15.31 -2.67
N TYR A 2 11.91 -16.49 -2.04
CA TYR A 2 11.97 -16.61 -0.58
C TYR A 2 13.23 -17.41 -0.24
N THR A 3 13.96 -16.96 0.78
CA THR A 3 15.04 -17.71 1.39
C THR A 3 14.50 -18.40 2.62
N GLU A 4 14.30 -19.72 2.55
CA GLU A 4 14.13 -20.53 3.75
C GLU A 4 15.50 -20.88 4.31
N ASP A 5 15.69 -20.61 5.58
CA ASP A 5 16.94 -20.86 6.30
C ASP A 5 16.90 -22.29 6.87
N SER A 6 17.10 -23.28 5.99
CA SER A 6 17.42 -24.64 6.41
C SER A 6 18.93 -24.75 6.56
N GLY A 7 19.39 -24.87 7.81
CA GLY A 7 20.81 -24.89 8.18
C GLY A 7 21.72 -25.66 7.21
N ASP A 8 22.83 -25.00 6.89
CA ASP A 8 24.01 -25.44 6.12
C ASP A 8 23.98 -25.47 4.59
N LYS A 9 22.87 -25.17 3.91
CA LYS A 9 22.89 -24.87 2.46
C LYS A 9 21.88 -23.79 2.07
N LYS A 10 22.38 -22.65 1.59
CA LYS A 10 21.55 -21.64 0.91
C LYS A 10 21.11 -22.19 -0.44
N HIS A 11 19.91 -22.74 -0.51
CA HIS A 11 19.30 -23.13 -1.76
C HIS A 11 18.52 -21.95 -2.35
N ILE A 12 18.71 -21.69 -3.64
CA ILE A 12 17.82 -20.82 -4.41
C ILE A 12 16.82 -21.75 -5.08
N THR A 13 15.58 -21.72 -4.61
CA THR A 13 14.48 -22.41 -5.28
C THR A 13 13.97 -21.52 -6.40
N ILE A 14 14.20 -21.94 -7.64
CA ILE A 14 13.64 -21.29 -8.83
C ILE A 14 12.37 -22.07 -9.18
N TRP A 15 11.21 -21.42 -9.03
CA TRP A 15 9.94 -21.95 -9.54
C TRP A 15 9.65 -21.35 -10.91
N PRO A 16 9.17 -22.13 -11.89
CA PRO A 16 8.59 -21.56 -13.09
C PRO A 16 7.32 -20.80 -12.69
N GLY A 17 7.35 -19.47 -12.78
CA GLY A 17 6.14 -18.67 -12.65
C GLY A 17 5.30 -18.87 -13.90
N CYS A 18 4.03 -19.22 -13.73
CA CYS A 18 3.06 -19.25 -14.83
C CYS A 18 2.45 -17.86 -14.99
N TRP A 19 2.37 -17.35 -16.22
CA TRP A 19 1.61 -16.14 -16.50
C TRP A 19 0.80 -16.29 -17.78
N TYR A 20 -0.37 -15.68 -17.77
CA TYR A 20 -1.13 -15.39 -18.98
C TYR A 20 -0.70 -14.01 -19.48
N GLU A 21 -0.48 -13.89 -20.78
CA GLU A 21 -0.31 -12.60 -21.47
C GLU A 21 -1.11 -12.65 -22.77
N GLY A 22 -2.01 -11.68 -22.95
CA GLY A 22 -2.92 -11.68 -24.08
C GLY A 22 -3.80 -10.45 -24.16
N GLU A 23 -4.84 -10.52 -24.97
CA GLU A 23 -5.84 -9.46 -25.10
C GLU A 23 -7.15 -9.86 -24.41
N LEU A 24 -7.67 -8.98 -23.57
CA LEU A 24 -9.03 -9.07 -23.03
C LEU A 24 -9.95 -8.17 -23.85
N THR A 25 -11.17 -8.65 -24.10
CA THR A 25 -12.24 -7.80 -24.64
C THR A 25 -13.03 -7.22 -23.48
N ILE A 26 -12.98 -5.90 -23.29
CA ILE A 26 -13.70 -5.18 -22.24
C ILE A 26 -14.61 -4.14 -22.90
N GLY A 27 -15.92 -4.43 -22.91
CA GLY A 27 -16.86 -3.70 -23.76
C GLY A 27 -16.49 -3.90 -25.24
N ASP A 28 -16.42 -2.81 -26.01
CA ASP A 28 -16.08 -2.87 -27.44
C ASP A 28 -14.57 -2.73 -27.72
N LYS A 29 -13.72 -2.82 -26.69
CA LYS A 29 -12.28 -2.60 -26.81
C LYS A 29 -11.49 -3.86 -26.47
N LYS A 30 -10.44 -4.10 -27.26
CA LYS A 30 -9.38 -5.05 -26.92
C LYS A 30 -8.28 -4.32 -26.17
N VAL A 31 -7.86 -4.90 -25.05
CA VAL A 31 -6.81 -4.35 -24.20
C VAL A 31 -5.83 -5.44 -23.84
N LYS A 32 -4.53 -5.11 -23.82
CA LYS A 32 -3.53 -6.04 -23.32
C LYS A 32 -3.76 -6.29 -21.84
N ALA A 33 -3.53 -7.52 -21.40
CA ALA A 33 -3.55 -7.87 -20.00
C ALA A 33 -2.50 -8.94 -19.72
N LYS A 34 -2.00 -8.92 -18.49
CA LYS A 34 -1.11 -9.95 -17.98
C LYS A 34 -1.59 -10.37 -16.59
N LEU A 35 -1.80 -11.67 -16.42
CA LEU A 35 -2.19 -12.30 -15.17
C LEU A 35 -1.02 -13.17 -14.69
N VAL A 36 -0.51 -12.87 -13.51
CA VAL A 36 0.65 -13.57 -12.91
C VAL A 36 0.16 -14.39 -11.74
N ASP A 37 0.42 -15.69 -11.77
CA ASP A 37 0.29 -16.55 -10.61
C ASP A 37 1.46 -16.26 -9.64
N GLN A 38 1.16 -15.64 -8.49
CA GLN A 38 2.20 -15.18 -7.57
C GLN A 38 2.77 -16.27 -6.67
N ASP A 39 2.03 -17.35 -6.41
CA ASP A 39 2.49 -18.46 -5.58
C ASP A 39 3.00 -19.65 -6.41
N SER A 40 2.82 -19.59 -7.74
CA SER A 40 3.34 -20.56 -8.70
C SER A 40 2.73 -21.95 -8.53
N ASP A 41 1.51 -22.05 -8.01
CA ASP A 41 0.78 -23.30 -7.86
C ASP A 41 0.04 -23.75 -9.15
N GLY A 42 0.01 -22.89 -10.16
CA GLY A 42 -0.66 -23.12 -11.44
C GLY A 42 -2.18 -22.95 -11.38
N ASP A 43 -2.72 -22.39 -10.29
CA ASP A 43 -4.12 -22.05 -10.09
C ASP A 43 -4.34 -20.54 -10.14
N PHE A 44 -4.66 -20.04 -11.32
CA PHE A 44 -4.91 -18.62 -11.55
C PHE A 44 -6.18 -18.10 -10.83
N THR A 45 -6.97 -18.95 -10.18
CA THR A 45 -8.15 -18.54 -9.41
C THR A 45 -7.81 -18.05 -8.00
N THR A 46 -6.63 -18.40 -7.48
CA THR A 46 -6.19 -18.10 -6.12
C THR A 46 -4.82 -17.44 -6.15
N ALA A 47 -4.71 -16.18 -5.71
CA ALA A 47 -3.44 -15.44 -5.61
C ALA A 47 -2.78 -15.00 -6.94
N ALA A 48 -3.58 -14.49 -7.88
CA ALA A 48 -3.06 -13.84 -9.08
C ALA A 48 -2.90 -12.31 -8.93
N CYS A 49 -1.98 -11.72 -9.71
CA CYS A 49 -1.89 -10.28 -9.96
C CYS A 49 -2.27 -9.99 -11.40
N LEU A 50 -3.11 -8.98 -11.62
CA LEU A 50 -3.57 -8.58 -12.95
C LEU A 50 -3.08 -7.17 -13.26
N SER A 51 -2.50 -7.02 -14.44
CA SER A 51 -2.28 -5.72 -15.09
C SER A 51 -3.16 -5.65 -16.34
N ILE A 52 -3.77 -4.48 -16.57
CA ILE A 52 -4.61 -4.20 -17.75
C ILE A 52 -4.14 -2.90 -18.40
N GLY A 53 -3.89 -2.97 -19.71
CA GLY A 53 -3.41 -1.85 -20.52
C GLY A 53 -1.90 -1.82 -20.66
N SER A 54 -1.36 -0.63 -20.93
CA SER A 54 0.08 -0.39 -21.13
C SER A 54 0.83 -0.06 -19.85
N ASN A 55 0.13 0.04 -18.73
CA ASN A 55 0.73 0.40 -17.46
C ASN A 55 1.03 -0.90 -16.73
N ASP A 56 2.29 -1.16 -16.41
CA ASP A 56 2.75 -2.32 -15.63
C ASP A 56 2.32 -2.24 -14.15
N GLU A 57 1.23 -1.51 -13.86
CA GLU A 57 0.69 -1.44 -12.52
C GLU A 57 -0.11 -2.72 -12.24
N GLU A 58 0.51 -3.60 -11.47
CA GLU A 58 -0.10 -4.85 -11.04
C GLU A 58 -1.03 -4.61 -9.86
N HIS A 59 -2.26 -5.09 -9.98
CA HIS A 59 -3.24 -5.11 -8.90
C HIS A 59 -3.40 -6.53 -8.39
N LYS A 60 -3.46 -6.69 -7.07
CA LYS A 60 -3.85 -7.97 -6.47
C LYS A 60 -5.28 -8.29 -6.90
N VAL A 61 -5.46 -9.46 -7.53
CA VAL A 61 -6.78 -9.96 -7.90
C VAL A 61 -7.53 -10.38 -6.63
N GLY A 62 -8.80 -10.02 -6.59
CA GLY A 62 -9.77 -10.57 -5.65
C GLY A 62 -11.12 -10.68 -6.33
N LYS A 63 -12.21 -10.57 -5.57
CA LYS A 63 -13.58 -10.68 -6.12
C LYS A 63 -13.91 -9.65 -7.21
N PHE A 64 -13.29 -8.47 -7.16
CA PHE A 64 -13.57 -7.38 -8.09
C PHE A 64 -12.29 -6.79 -8.68
N ILE A 65 -12.41 -6.29 -9.91
CA ILE A 65 -11.39 -5.53 -10.62
C ILE A 65 -11.99 -4.20 -11.01
N TYR A 66 -11.26 -3.10 -10.76
CA TYR A 66 -11.67 -1.77 -11.19
C TYR A 66 -10.90 -1.36 -12.45
N TYR A 67 -11.61 -1.07 -13.53
CA TYR A 67 -11.00 -0.66 -14.79
C TYR A 67 -11.94 0.30 -15.54
N ASN A 68 -11.40 1.40 -16.08
CA ASN A 68 -12.17 2.42 -16.82
C ASN A 68 -13.51 2.79 -16.14
N ASP A 69 -13.43 3.11 -14.85
CA ASP A 69 -14.55 3.60 -14.03
C ASP A 69 -15.69 2.61 -13.81
N LYS A 70 -15.42 1.31 -14.03
CA LYS A 70 -16.37 0.22 -13.81
C LYS A 70 -15.73 -0.90 -13.02
N TYR A 71 -16.58 -1.66 -12.33
CA TYR A 71 -16.16 -2.88 -11.64
C TYR A 71 -16.47 -4.10 -12.50
N TYR A 72 -15.61 -5.09 -12.39
CA TYR A 72 -15.70 -6.36 -13.10
C TYR A 72 -15.42 -7.52 -12.15
N THR A 73 -16.00 -8.69 -12.41
CA THR A 73 -15.55 -9.96 -11.84
C THR A 73 -14.58 -10.63 -12.81
N LEU A 74 -13.58 -11.35 -12.28
CA LEU A 74 -12.66 -12.16 -13.07
C LEU A 74 -13.19 -13.59 -13.18
N ASN A 75 -13.41 -14.04 -14.41
CA ASN A 75 -13.64 -15.45 -14.72
C ASN A 75 -12.39 -15.97 -15.41
N VAL A 76 -11.64 -16.81 -14.72
CA VAL A 76 -10.39 -17.39 -15.23
C VAL A 76 -10.45 -18.91 -15.11
N ALA A 77 -10.03 -19.60 -16.17
CA ALA A 77 -9.82 -21.05 -16.09
C ALA A 77 -8.65 -21.32 -15.14
N LYS A 78 -8.72 -22.41 -14.36
CA LYS A 78 -7.67 -22.76 -13.38
C LYS A 78 -6.26 -22.71 -13.98
N ASP A 79 -6.11 -23.22 -15.19
CA ASP A 79 -4.86 -23.28 -15.95
C ASP A 79 -4.50 -21.99 -16.71
N GLY A 80 -5.28 -20.92 -16.55
CA GLY A 80 -5.09 -19.65 -17.25
C GLY A 80 -5.41 -19.69 -18.75
N ALA A 81 -5.96 -20.79 -19.28
CA ALA A 81 -6.28 -20.93 -20.70
C ALA A 81 -7.37 -19.94 -21.18
N TYR A 82 -8.16 -19.42 -20.24
CA TYR A 82 -9.22 -18.47 -20.51
C TYR A 82 -9.26 -17.39 -19.42
N VAL A 83 -9.39 -16.14 -19.82
CA VAL A 83 -9.55 -14.99 -18.92
C VAL A 83 -10.65 -14.09 -19.48
N GLN A 84 -11.64 -13.77 -18.66
CA GLN A 84 -12.75 -12.91 -19.01
C GLN A 84 -13.10 -11.97 -17.86
N LEU A 85 -13.51 -10.76 -18.21
CA LEU A 85 -14.04 -9.78 -17.28
C LEU A 85 -15.52 -9.54 -17.55
N GLU A 86 -16.34 -9.65 -16.52
CA GLU A 86 -17.78 -9.42 -16.61
C GLU A 86 -18.17 -8.20 -15.78
N PRO A 87 -18.88 -7.21 -16.34
CA PRO A 87 -19.27 -6.01 -15.60
C PRO A 87 -20.14 -6.35 -14.39
N VAL A 88 -19.89 -5.67 -13.27
CA VAL A 88 -20.67 -5.81 -12.04
C VAL A 88 -20.82 -4.45 -11.36
N SER A 89 -21.87 -4.31 -10.54
CA SER A 89 -22.11 -3.11 -9.72
C SER A 89 -22.09 -3.51 -8.24
N PRO A 90 -20.91 -3.52 -7.60
CA PRO A 90 -20.81 -3.88 -6.20
C PRO A 90 -21.42 -2.80 -5.31
N GLU A 91 -21.80 -3.19 -4.10
CA GLU A 91 -22.26 -2.24 -3.09
C GLU A 91 -21.09 -1.35 -2.64
N LEU A 92 -21.23 -0.03 -2.81
CA LEU A 92 -20.23 0.96 -2.44
C LEU A 92 -20.61 1.65 -1.13
N CYS A 93 -19.60 1.93 -0.32
CA CYS A 93 -19.71 2.63 0.95
C CYS A 93 -18.84 3.89 0.93
N GLU A 94 -19.33 4.96 1.54
CA GLU A 94 -18.57 6.21 1.66
C GLU A 94 -17.45 6.07 2.70
N LEU A 95 -16.27 6.56 2.34
CA LEU A 95 -15.10 6.68 3.18
C LEU A 95 -14.74 8.15 3.41
N GLN A 96 -14.18 8.44 4.57
CA GLN A 96 -13.57 9.73 4.89
C GLN A 96 -12.17 9.51 5.46
N VAL A 97 -11.20 10.21 4.87
CA VAL A 97 -9.80 10.30 5.30
C VAL A 97 -9.40 11.76 5.48
N ALA A 98 -8.12 12.02 5.78
CA ALA A 98 -7.58 13.38 5.77
C ALA A 98 -7.85 14.10 4.43
N LYS A 99 -8.25 15.37 4.51
CA LYS A 99 -8.73 16.15 3.34
C LYS A 99 -7.75 16.17 2.17
N ASP A 100 -6.46 16.30 2.47
CA ASP A 100 -5.42 16.50 1.47
C ASP A 100 -4.75 15.19 1.01
N MET A 101 -5.36 14.04 1.32
CA MET A 101 -4.86 12.74 0.89
C MET A 101 -4.95 12.60 -0.64
N SER A 102 -3.79 12.42 -1.27
CA SER A 102 -3.63 12.32 -2.72
C SER A 102 -3.84 10.91 -3.25
N LYS A 103 -3.47 9.89 -2.47
CA LYS A 103 -3.66 8.46 -2.81
C LYS A 103 -4.07 7.68 -1.58
N LEU A 104 -4.96 6.72 -1.77
CA LEU A 104 -5.29 5.68 -0.81
C LEU A 104 -5.50 4.37 -1.58
N ARG A 105 -4.72 3.34 -1.24
CA ARG A 105 -4.90 1.99 -1.75
C ARG A 105 -5.32 1.04 -0.63
N LEU A 106 -6.43 0.35 -0.87
CA LEU A 106 -6.96 -0.69 0.00
C LEU A 106 -6.75 -2.05 -0.64
N THR A 107 -6.39 -3.06 0.14
CA THR A 107 -6.28 -4.45 -0.31
C THR A 107 -7.03 -5.38 0.63
N GLY A 108 -7.75 -6.35 0.08
CA GLY A 108 -8.52 -7.36 0.83
C GLY A 108 -9.00 -8.49 -0.07
N ASP A 109 -10.00 -9.25 0.37
CA ASP A 109 -10.58 -10.36 -0.41
C ASP A 109 -11.23 -9.88 -1.71
N ASN A 110 -11.66 -8.62 -1.73
CA ASN A 110 -12.21 -8.00 -2.92
C ASN A 110 -11.15 -7.68 -3.97
N GLY A 111 -9.86 -7.65 -3.60
CA GLY A 111 -8.74 -7.23 -4.46
C GLY A 111 -8.06 -5.97 -3.93
N SER A 112 -7.13 -5.41 -4.71
CA SER A 112 -6.50 -4.11 -4.43
C SER A 112 -7.11 -2.98 -5.26
N PHE A 113 -7.46 -1.86 -4.64
CA PHE A 113 -8.10 -0.72 -5.30
C PHE A 113 -7.51 0.61 -4.87
N ASP A 114 -7.27 1.49 -5.84
CA ASP A 114 -7.07 2.91 -5.56
C ASP A 114 -8.42 3.59 -5.36
N VAL A 115 -8.61 4.14 -4.16
CA VAL A 115 -9.80 4.90 -3.82
C VAL A 115 -9.70 6.27 -4.49
N LYS A 116 -10.66 6.60 -5.35
CA LYS A 116 -10.78 7.94 -5.91
C LYS A 116 -11.23 8.92 -4.82
N LEU A 117 -10.33 9.79 -4.42
CA LEU A 117 -10.57 10.77 -3.37
C LEU A 117 -10.89 12.16 -3.92
N LYS A 118 -11.82 12.85 -3.27
CA LYS A 118 -12.12 14.27 -3.45
C LYS A 118 -12.36 14.89 -2.08
N ASP A 119 -11.52 15.85 -1.68
CA ASP A 119 -11.56 16.49 -0.36
C ASP A 119 -11.57 15.47 0.81
N GLY A 120 -10.75 14.42 0.68
CA GLY A 120 -10.67 13.32 1.64
C GLY A 120 -11.88 12.38 1.66
N LYS A 121 -12.82 12.49 0.73
CA LYS A 121 -13.97 11.59 0.60
C LYS A 121 -13.82 10.68 -0.61
N GLY A 122 -14.22 9.43 -0.47
CA GLY A 122 -14.19 8.46 -1.57
C GLY A 122 -15.20 7.34 -1.38
N MET A 123 -15.28 6.46 -2.37
CA MET A 123 -16.13 5.27 -2.33
C MET A 123 -15.25 4.02 -2.34
N ALA A 124 -15.60 3.02 -1.54
CA ALA A 124 -14.97 1.70 -1.56
C ALA A 124 -16.04 0.61 -1.52
N ILE A 125 -15.73 -0.56 -2.07
CA ILE A 125 -16.63 -1.71 -2.02
C ILE A 125 -16.74 -2.19 -0.57
N LYS A 126 -17.94 -2.58 -0.13
CA LYS A 126 -18.15 -3.25 1.16
C LYS A 126 -17.20 -4.45 1.35
N GLY A 127 -16.57 -4.55 2.52
CA GLY A 127 -15.74 -5.70 2.87
C GLY A 127 -14.64 -5.38 3.88
N ASP A 128 -13.79 -6.37 4.11
CA ASP A 128 -12.64 -6.25 5.00
C ASP A 128 -11.36 -5.97 4.19
N TYR A 129 -10.60 -4.99 4.64
CA TYR A 129 -9.42 -4.49 3.96
C TYR A 129 -8.27 -4.23 4.93
N ARG A 130 -7.11 -4.01 4.35
CA ARG A 130 -5.95 -3.39 4.97
C ARG A 130 -5.54 -2.20 4.12
N VAL A 131 -4.84 -1.25 4.72
CA VAL A 131 -4.26 -0.12 3.98
C VAL A 131 -2.90 -0.54 3.45
N GLU A 132 -2.84 -0.76 2.14
CA GLU A 132 -1.60 -1.10 1.46
C GLU A 132 -0.67 0.10 1.46
N ASN A 133 -1.17 1.26 0.99
CA ASN A 133 -0.47 2.52 1.06
C ASN A 133 -1.44 3.71 1.02
N TRP A 134 -0.97 4.86 1.50
CA TRP A 134 -1.58 6.15 1.28
C TRP A 134 -0.49 7.22 1.14
N THR A 135 -0.79 8.34 0.48
CA THR A 135 0.11 9.48 0.34
C THR A 135 -0.61 10.82 0.46
N ILE A 136 0.13 11.83 0.90
CA ILE A 136 -0.18 13.26 0.83
C ILE A 136 1.02 13.93 0.15
N VAL A 137 0.77 14.66 -0.93
CA VAL A 137 1.81 15.38 -1.68
C VAL A 137 1.57 16.89 -1.57
N ARG A 138 2.60 17.63 -1.15
CA ARG A 138 2.58 19.11 -1.06
C ARG A 138 3.84 19.72 -1.64
N LYS A 139 3.75 20.99 -2.04
CA LYS A 139 4.93 21.79 -2.42
C LYS A 139 5.32 22.71 -1.27
N ASP A 140 6.63 22.81 -1.01
CA ASP A 140 7.15 23.84 -0.11
C ASP A 140 7.23 25.21 -0.80
N ALA A 141 7.60 26.25 -0.04
CA ALA A 141 7.74 27.63 -0.55
C ALA A 141 8.78 27.78 -1.67
N LYS A 142 9.68 26.81 -1.83
CA LYS A 142 10.69 26.76 -2.90
C LYS A 142 10.23 25.90 -4.08
N GLY A 143 9.00 25.39 -4.06
CA GLY A 143 8.42 24.55 -5.09
C GLY A 143 8.84 23.09 -5.04
N ASN A 144 9.57 22.63 -4.01
CA ASN A 144 9.96 21.23 -3.90
C ASN A 144 8.77 20.38 -3.48
N ASN A 145 8.63 19.20 -4.09
CA ASN A 145 7.62 18.22 -3.69
C ASN A 145 8.05 17.50 -2.42
N TRP A 146 7.15 17.50 -1.45
CA TRP A 146 7.20 16.70 -0.24
C TRP A 146 6.10 15.65 -0.31
N GLU A 147 6.46 14.41 -0.01
CA GLU A 147 5.53 13.30 0.10
C GLU A 147 5.55 12.78 1.53
N LEU A 148 4.39 12.77 2.16
CA LEU A 148 4.12 12.04 3.37
C LEU A 148 3.33 10.80 2.97
N GLY A 149 3.82 9.61 3.31
CA GLY A 149 3.15 8.36 2.99
C GLY A 149 3.14 7.41 4.16
N GLY A 150 2.23 6.44 4.11
CA GLY A 150 2.14 5.42 5.12
C GLY A 150 1.54 4.13 4.62
N SER A 151 1.79 3.05 5.37
CA SER A 151 1.14 1.75 5.19
C SER A 151 0.68 1.23 6.54
N ALA A 152 -0.51 0.64 6.61
CA ALA A 152 -1.08 0.11 7.86
C ALA A 152 -1.46 -1.37 7.69
N TRP A 153 -0.46 -2.20 7.38
CA TRP A 153 -0.63 -3.64 7.11
C TRP A 153 -1.23 -4.43 8.27
N ASN A 154 -1.04 -3.97 9.50
CA ASN A 154 -1.54 -4.64 10.71
C ASN A 154 -2.97 -4.21 11.07
N ASN A 155 -3.52 -3.22 10.37
CA ASN A 155 -4.84 -2.70 10.68
C ASN A 155 -5.86 -3.23 9.70
N GLN A 156 -6.77 -4.06 10.23
CA GLN A 156 -7.95 -4.48 9.49
C GLN A 156 -9.01 -3.37 9.56
N ILE A 157 -9.53 -3.01 8.40
CA ILE A 157 -10.60 -2.05 8.21
C ILE A 157 -11.81 -2.81 7.69
N ASN A 158 -12.86 -2.83 8.49
CA ASN A 158 -14.17 -3.27 8.02
C ASN A 158 -14.96 -2.07 7.46
N ILE A 159 -15.33 -2.19 6.19
CA ILE A 159 -16.14 -1.22 5.43
C ILE A 159 -17.52 -1.82 5.24
N GLU A 160 -18.52 -1.20 5.86
CA GLU A 160 -19.91 -1.60 5.76
C GLU A 160 -20.82 -0.41 5.42
N PRO A 161 -21.99 -0.66 4.80
CA PRO A 161 -22.99 0.36 4.57
C PRO A 161 -23.46 0.89 5.93
N ASN A 162 -23.07 2.13 6.25
CA ASN A 162 -23.41 2.74 7.52
C ASN A 162 -24.58 3.72 7.34
N GLN A 163 -25.60 3.61 8.18
CA GLN A 163 -26.70 4.59 8.24
C GLN A 163 -26.26 5.92 8.87
N ALA A 164 -25.14 5.94 9.60
CA ALA A 164 -24.65 7.11 10.34
C ALA A 164 -23.61 7.98 9.59
N GLY A 165 -23.42 7.75 8.28
CA GLY A 165 -22.50 8.52 7.43
C GLY A 165 -21.17 7.81 7.13
N PRO A 166 -20.20 8.52 6.52
CA PRO A 166 -18.99 7.91 5.96
C PRO A 166 -18.13 7.23 7.02
N LYS A 167 -17.54 6.09 6.66
CA LYS A 167 -16.54 5.41 7.50
C LYS A 167 -15.28 6.26 7.56
N LYS A 168 -14.99 6.81 8.74
CA LYS A 168 -13.77 7.60 8.99
C LYS A 168 -12.59 6.66 9.22
N LEU A 169 -11.51 6.87 8.47
CA LEU A 169 -10.23 6.21 8.69
C LEU A 169 -9.25 7.24 9.25
N ALA A 170 -8.59 6.91 10.36
CA ALA A 170 -7.65 7.79 11.04
C ALA A 170 -6.26 7.78 10.35
N LEU A 171 -6.25 7.91 9.03
CA LEU A 171 -5.08 7.86 8.17
C LEU A 171 -4.61 9.27 7.81
N GLY A 172 -3.30 9.46 7.79
CA GLY A 172 -2.71 10.75 7.47
C GLY A 172 -2.65 11.69 8.65
N GLU A 173 -2.62 12.99 8.36
CA GLU A 173 -2.42 14.00 9.38
C GLU A 173 -3.57 14.05 10.41
N PRO A 174 -3.28 14.40 11.68
CA PRO A 174 -1.97 14.83 12.20
C PRO A 174 -0.98 13.67 12.37
N ILE A 175 0.29 13.94 12.06
CA ILE A 175 1.40 13.00 12.30
C ILE A 175 2.10 13.38 13.59
N LEU A 176 2.29 12.42 14.47
CA LEU A 176 3.05 12.57 15.70
C LEU A 176 4.45 11.99 15.51
N SER A 177 5.47 12.79 15.82
CA SER A 177 6.84 12.30 15.97
C SER A 177 7.02 11.76 17.38
N ARG A 178 7.19 10.44 17.52
CA ARG A 178 7.48 9.78 18.79
C ARG A 178 8.97 9.47 18.89
N LEU A 179 9.58 9.85 20.00
CA LEU A 179 10.93 9.45 20.36
C LEU A 179 10.86 8.45 21.50
N ASP A 180 11.21 7.20 21.21
CA ASP A 180 11.37 6.16 22.21
C ASP A 180 12.85 6.11 22.64
N VAL A 181 13.10 6.20 23.95
CA VAL A 181 14.44 6.13 24.54
C VAL A 181 14.50 4.94 25.47
N SER A 182 15.47 4.06 25.27
CA SER A 182 15.74 2.95 26.20
C SER A 182 17.20 2.95 26.63
N ASN A 183 17.44 2.47 27.84
CA ASN A 183 18.78 2.24 28.38
C ASN A 183 18.92 0.75 28.64
N ASN A 184 19.91 0.12 28.01
CA ASN A 184 20.28 -1.25 28.30
C ASN A 184 21.76 -1.29 28.70
N LYS A 185 22.04 -1.53 29.98
CA LYS A 185 23.40 -1.65 30.53
C LYS A 185 24.33 -0.48 30.18
N GLY A 186 23.81 0.74 30.15
CA GLY A 186 24.59 1.95 29.84
C GLY A 186 24.63 2.33 28.36
N GLU A 187 24.08 1.49 27.48
CA GLU A 187 23.84 1.84 26.08
C GLU A 187 22.46 2.48 25.94
N TYR A 188 22.44 3.71 25.43
CA TYR A 188 21.21 4.42 25.11
C TYR A 188 20.80 4.13 23.67
N ASN A 189 19.58 3.63 23.49
CA ASN A 189 18.97 3.48 22.17
C ASN A 189 17.90 4.56 21.99
N PHE A 190 17.94 5.22 20.84
CA PHE A 190 16.99 6.24 20.44
C PHE A 190 16.29 5.76 19.18
N SER A 191 14.97 5.69 19.22
CA SER A 191 14.16 5.35 18.06
C SER A 191 13.15 6.46 17.81
N GLN A 192 13.30 7.15 16.67
CA GLN A 192 12.30 8.11 16.21
C GLN A 192 11.35 7.39 15.26
N SER A 193 10.06 7.49 15.53
CA SER A 193 9.00 7.02 14.65
C SER A 193 7.98 8.13 14.40
N PHE A 194 7.31 8.05 13.26
CA PHE A 194 6.18 8.89 12.94
C PHE A 194 4.94 8.01 12.93
N ILE A 195 3.87 8.46 13.60
CA ILE A 195 2.61 7.71 13.72
C ILE A 195 1.43 8.62 13.37
N ASP A 196 0.45 8.08 12.67
CA ASP A 196 -0.88 8.67 12.51
C ASP A 196 -1.86 8.03 13.51
N GLY A 197 -3.14 8.41 13.45
CA GLY A 197 -4.19 7.81 14.30
C GLY A 197 -4.42 6.33 14.03
N ALA A 198 -3.96 5.82 12.89
CA ALA A 198 -3.98 4.41 12.53
C ALA A 198 -2.65 3.69 12.87
N GLN A 199 -1.68 4.32 13.54
CA GLN A 199 -0.38 3.70 13.81
C GLN A 199 0.28 3.13 12.54
N SER A 200 0.09 3.78 11.40
CA SER A 200 0.72 3.45 10.13
C SER A 200 2.24 3.49 10.29
N ARG A 201 2.95 2.67 9.50
CA ARG A 201 4.38 2.89 9.24
C ARG A 201 4.50 4.09 8.30
N ILE A 202 4.91 5.22 8.86
CA ILE A 202 5.01 6.49 8.12
C ILE A 202 6.39 6.67 7.50
N ARG A 203 6.41 7.32 6.33
CA ARG A 203 7.60 7.77 5.61
C ARG A 203 7.40 9.22 5.17
N ILE A 204 8.48 10.00 5.19
CA ILE A 204 8.53 11.37 4.68
C ILE A 204 9.66 11.46 3.67
N LYS A 205 9.37 12.02 2.48
CA LYS A 205 10.30 12.18 1.37
C LYS A 205 10.28 13.60 0.84
N LYS A 206 11.42 14.06 0.32
CA LYS A 206 11.53 15.27 -0.50
C LYS A 206 12.13 14.87 -1.84
N GLY A 207 11.34 14.90 -2.92
CA GLY A 207 11.77 14.33 -4.20
C GLY A 207 12.05 12.82 -4.07
N GLN A 208 13.20 12.36 -4.56
CA GLN A 208 13.61 10.95 -4.46
C GLN A 208 14.44 10.62 -3.21
N ASP A 209 14.77 11.63 -2.40
CA ASP A 209 15.71 11.47 -1.29
C ASP A 209 15.02 10.93 -0.02
N ASP A 210 15.59 9.87 0.54
CA ASP A 210 15.34 9.43 1.92
C ASP A 210 16.37 10.12 2.83
N PHE A 211 15.91 10.79 3.90
CA PHE A 211 16.79 11.55 4.80
C PHE A 211 17.26 10.72 6.00
N ALA A 212 18.57 10.50 6.06
CA ALA A 212 19.25 10.05 7.27
C ALA A 212 18.82 10.91 8.48
N PRO A 213 18.27 10.31 9.55
CA PRO A 213 17.91 11.05 10.74
C PRO A 213 19.13 11.72 11.36
N LYS A 214 18.96 12.92 11.90
CA LYS A 214 20.01 13.67 12.59
C LYS A 214 19.66 13.81 14.06
N LEU A 215 20.58 13.45 14.93
CA LEU A 215 20.43 13.61 16.38
C LEU A 215 21.30 14.77 16.86
N HIS A 216 20.73 15.63 17.70
CA HIS A 216 21.45 16.71 18.36
C HIS A 216 21.39 16.49 19.87
N PHE A 217 22.54 16.24 20.48
CA PHE A 217 22.66 16.05 21.92
C PHE A 217 23.23 17.32 22.55
N VAL A 218 22.53 17.80 23.58
CA VAL A 218 22.98 18.92 24.41
C VAL A 218 22.92 18.49 25.88
N SER A 219 24.03 18.57 26.61
CA SER A 219 24.01 18.34 28.06
C SER A 219 23.33 19.49 28.78
N ALA A 220 22.77 19.22 29.97
CA ALA A 220 22.08 20.25 30.76
C ALA A 220 22.98 21.46 31.13
N ASP A 221 24.28 21.24 31.24
CA ASP A 221 25.29 22.28 31.50
C ASP A 221 25.87 22.90 30.20
N GLY A 222 25.38 22.49 29.03
CA GLY A 222 25.80 22.97 27.71
C GLY A 222 27.22 22.61 27.29
N LYS A 223 27.99 21.87 28.12
CA LYS A 223 29.38 21.50 27.80
C LYS A 223 29.50 20.45 26.71
N TYR A 224 28.45 19.66 26.51
CA TYR A 224 28.34 18.70 25.43
C TYR A 224 27.29 19.19 24.44
N ASP A 225 27.71 19.55 23.23
CA ASP A 225 26.86 19.92 22.12
C ASP A 225 27.39 19.21 20.86
N LYS A 226 26.72 18.15 20.43
CA LYS A 226 27.13 17.34 19.28
C LYS A 226 25.94 16.97 18.41
N LYS A 227 26.14 17.10 17.09
CA LYS A 227 25.22 16.63 16.06
C LYS A 227 25.77 15.40 15.39
N PHE A 228 24.93 14.38 15.27
CA PHE A 228 25.22 13.12 14.59
C PHE A 228 24.29 13.00 13.39
N SER A 229 24.83 12.55 12.26
CA SER A 229 24.02 12.06 11.14
C SER A 229 24.07 10.54 11.20
N LEU A 230 22.92 9.90 11.30
CA LEU A 230 22.82 8.45 11.37
C LEU A 230 22.87 7.88 9.96
N GLU A 231 23.60 6.80 9.75
CA GLU A 231 23.50 6.02 8.50
C GLU A 231 22.30 5.07 8.59
N TYR A 232 21.68 4.78 7.45
CA TYR A 232 20.67 3.73 7.36
C TYR A 232 21.39 2.38 7.48
N GLY A 233 21.09 1.64 8.54
CA GLY A 233 21.47 0.23 8.70
C GLY A 233 20.52 -0.71 7.99
#